data_AF-A0A9D7FYQ4-F1
#
_entry.id   AF-A0A9D7FYQ4-F1
#
_cell.length_a   1.000
_cell.length_b   1.000
_cell.length_c   1.000
_cell.angle_alpha   90.00
_cell.angle_beta   90.00
_cell.angle_gamma   90.00
#
_symmetry.space_group_name_H-M   'P 1'
#
loop_
_entity.id
_entity.type
_entity.pdbx_description
1 polymer ?
#
loop_
_entity_poly.entity_id
_entity_poly.type
_entity_poly.pdbx_seq_one_letter_code
_entity_poly.pdbx_strand_id
1 'polypeptide(L)'
;MRWCATTWNNWPAAPAEGSSGPNLSSVAWSPRSVGIGASTVTKPTSAELMAARSFIDTNVLVYAQARDAPTKQRAALAVLKRLYEGADGVLSTQVLQEYCNVALKKLRLPVQQVRAQLDLYEQFEVIRVTPAIIRVGLDLHQTRSVSFYEALILASAQTAGCGVLFSEDLNTGEVIGGVRIVNPFADL
;
A
#
# COMPACT_ATOMS: atom_id res chain seq x y z
N MET A 1 3.24 22.75 22.12
CA MET A 1 3.68 21.47 22.74
C MET A 1 4.38 20.65 21.68
N ARG A 2 5.64 20.28 21.92
CA ARG A 2 6.54 19.57 20.98
C ARG A 2 6.14 18.10 20.86
N TRP A 3 5.73 17.66 19.67
CA TRP A 3 5.77 16.24 19.32
C TRP A 3 7.11 16.00 18.62
N CYS A 4 8.12 15.70 19.45
CA CYS A 4 9.47 15.36 19.06
C CYS A 4 9.53 13.87 18.65
N ALA A 5 10.64 13.43 18.05
CA ALA A 5 10.93 12.09 17.52
C ALA A 5 10.67 10.87 18.46
N THR A 6 10.11 11.08 19.64
CA THR A 6 9.89 10.09 20.69
C THR A 6 8.70 9.16 20.44
N THR A 7 7.74 9.48 19.57
CA THR A 7 6.61 8.56 19.27
C THR A 7 7.00 7.35 18.43
N TRP A 8 8.23 7.31 17.91
CA TRP A 8 8.74 6.23 17.07
C TRP A 8 9.76 5.33 17.79
N ASN A 9 10.24 5.70 18.98
CA ASN A 9 11.29 4.97 19.69
C ASN A 9 10.82 3.67 20.39
N ASN A 10 9.52 3.36 20.37
CA ASN A 10 8.96 2.13 20.98
C ASN A 10 8.51 1.09 19.94
N TRP A 11 8.99 1.22 18.69
CA TRP A 11 8.77 0.21 17.67
C TRP A 11 9.60 -1.05 17.97
N PRO A 12 9.02 -2.26 17.92
CA PRO A 12 9.79 -3.48 18.14
C PRO A 12 10.84 -3.62 17.03
N ALA A 13 12.11 -3.76 17.43
CA ALA A 13 13.17 -4.12 16.51
C ALA A 13 12.83 -5.46 15.83
N ALA A 14 13.02 -5.54 14.51
CA ALA A 14 12.84 -6.77 13.75
C ALA A 14 13.70 -7.90 14.35
N PRO A 15 13.17 -9.14 14.48
CA PRO A 15 14.00 -10.26 14.90
C PRO A 15 15.07 -10.55 13.86
N ALA A 16 16.30 -10.73 14.32
CA ALA A 16 17.42 -11.13 13.48
C ALA A 16 17.22 -12.58 13.01
N GLU A 17 16.96 -12.79 11.72
CA GLU A 17 16.95 -14.13 11.13
C GLU A 17 18.34 -14.52 10.63
N GLY A 18 18.96 -15.43 11.37
CA GLY A 18 20.13 -16.18 10.98
C GLY A 18 19.77 -17.59 10.52
N SER A 19 20.27 -17.92 9.33
CA SER A 19 20.72 -19.24 8.84
C SER A 19 19.74 -20.40 8.56
N SER A 20 19.83 -20.82 7.29
CA SER A 20 19.90 -22.20 6.76
C SER A 20 18.63 -23.06 6.62
N GLY A 21 18.29 -23.36 5.35
CA GLY A 21 17.35 -24.40 4.91
C GLY A 21 17.47 -24.64 3.39
N PRO A 22 17.11 -25.82 2.86
CA PRO A 22 18.01 -26.60 2.00
C PRO A 22 17.86 -26.41 0.48
N ASN A 23 18.91 -26.88 -0.21
CA ASN A 23 19.09 -27.01 -1.65
C ASN A 23 18.00 -27.91 -2.28
N LEU A 24 17.29 -27.39 -3.29
CA LEU A 24 16.31 -28.13 -4.08
C LEU A 24 16.85 -28.36 -5.49
N SER A 25 17.64 -29.43 -5.65
CA SER A 25 17.79 -30.11 -6.94
C SER A 25 17.03 -31.44 -6.87
N SER A 26 16.30 -31.74 -7.94
CA SER A 26 15.53 -32.97 -8.21
C SER A 26 14.14 -33.11 -7.56
N VAL A 27 13.10 -32.61 -8.25
CA VAL A 27 11.78 -33.26 -8.26
C VAL A 27 11.27 -33.30 -9.69
N ALA A 28 11.10 -34.52 -10.20
CA ALA A 28 10.64 -34.82 -11.55
C ALA A 28 9.13 -34.52 -11.69
N TRP A 29 8.76 -33.88 -12.80
CA TRP A 29 7.38 -33.57 -13.16
C TRP A 29 6.71 -34.81 -13.80
N SER A 30 5.54 -35.20 -13.28
CA SER A 30 4.64 -36.20 -13.88
C SER A 30 3.24 -35.60 -14.02
N PRO A 31 2.61 -35.62 -15.21
CA PRO A 31 1.26 -35.10 -15.37
C PRO A 31 0.25 -36.15 -14.87
N ARG A 32 -0.54 -35.81 -13.84
CA ARG A 32 -1.79 -36.51 -13.55
C ARG A 32 -2.96 -35.63 -13.94
N SER A 33 -3.82 -36.20 -14.76
CA SER A 33 -5.15 -35.72 -15.10
C SER A 33 -5.99 -35.50 -13.84
N VAL A 34 -6.53 -34.29 -13.68
CA VAL A 34 -7.51 -33.98 -12.64
C VAL A 34 -8.84 -33.70 -13.33
N GLY A 35 -9.84 -34.48 -12.93
CA GLY A 35 -11.20 -34.46 -13.45
C GLY A 35 -11.94 -33.16 -13.16
N ILE A 36 -12.93 -32.89 -14.01
CA ILE A 36 -13.88 -31.79 -13.90
C ILE A 36 -14.80 -32.08 -12.70
N GLY A 37 -14.38 -31.62 -11.51
CA GLY A 37 -15.25 -31.48 -10.35
C GLY A 37 -15.82 -30.06 -10.34
N ALA A 38 -17.14 -29.93 -10.30
CA ALA A 38 -17.81 -28.63 -10.17
C ALA A 38 -17.36 -27.93 -8.87
N SER A 39 -16.53 -26.89 -8.99
CA SER A 39 -16.20 -26.00 -7.87
C SER A 39 -17.44 -25.21 -7.48
N THR A 40 -18.05 -25.57 -6.35
CA THR A 40 -18.98 -24.69 -5.67
C THR A 40 -18.19 -23.52 -5.10
N VAL A 41 -18.27 -22.37 -5.77
CA VAL A 41 -17.80 -21.08 -5.24
C VAL A 41 -18.70 -20.74 -4.04
N THR A 42 -18.23 -21.02 -2.83
CA THR A 42 -18.84 -20.49 -1.61
C THR A 42 -18.49 -19.01 -1.49
N LYS A 43 -19.50 -18.16 -1.24
CA LYS A 43 -19.29 -16.73 -0.96
C LYS A 43 -18.40 -16.59 0.28
N PRO A 44 -17.38 -15.71 0.25
CA PRO A 44 -16.52 -15.50 1.41
C PRO A 44 -17.37 -15.00 2.59
N THR A 45 -16.98 -15.44 3.78
CA THR A 45 -17.64 -15.07 5.04
C THR A 45 -17.42 -13.60 5.35
N SER A 46 -18.31 -12.99 6.15
CA SER A 46 -18.14 -11.61 6.61
C SER A 46 -16.80 -11.38 7.31
N ALA A 47 -16.17 -12.40 7.90
CA ALA A 47 -14.84 -12.32 8.48
C ALA A 47 -13.72 -12.22 7.43
N GLU A 48 -13.83 -12.92 6.29
CA GLU A 48 -12.92 -12.77 5.13
C GLU A 48 -13.11 -11.43 4.42
N LEU A 49 -14.31 -10.84 4.52
CA LEU A 49 -14.60 -9.46 4.12
C LEU A 49 -14.11 -8.42 5.15
N MET A 50 -13.71 -8.84 6.37
CA MET A 50 -13.28 -7.99 7.49
C MET A 50 -11.76 -7.96 7.72
N ALA A 51 -10.96 -8.59 6.85
CA ALA A 51 -9.50 -8.36 6.74
C ALA A 51 -9.20 -7.60 5.45
N ALA A 52 -9.86 -6.45 5.27
CA ALA A 52 -9.78 -5.68 4.05
C ALA A 52 -8.44 -4.94 3.97
N ARG A 53 -7.46 -5.60 3.35
CA ARG A 53 -6.17 -5.00 2.97
C ARG A 53 -6.40 -3.63 2.34
N SER A 54 -5.58 -2.68 2.74
CA SER A 54 -5.76 -1.27 2.42
C SER A 54 -4.51 -0.74 1.73
N PHE A 55 -4.68 -0.26 0.50
CA PHE A 55 -3.61 0.37 -0.25
C PHE A 55 -3.44 1.82 0.21
N ILE A 56 -2.18 2.24 0.34
CA ILE A 56 -1.81 3.57 0.81
C ILE A 56 -1.22 4.35 -0.37
N ASP A 57 -1.82 5.50 -0.70
CA ASP A 57 -1.31 6.41 -1.72
C ASP A 57 -0.19 7.33 -1.18
N THR A 58 0.57 7.93 -2.08
CA THR A 58 1.70 8.82 -1.79
C THR A 58 1.29 9.99 -0.89
N ASN A 59 0.11 10.56 -1.10
CA ASN A 59 -0.36 11.75 -0.36
C ASN A 59 -0.42 11.49 1.14
N VAL A 60 -0.77 10.27 1.56
CA VAL A 60 -0.79 9.88 2.97
C VAL A 60 0.63 9.90 3.56
N LEU A 61 1.62 9.35 2.84
CA LEU A 61 3.03 9.37 3.28
C LEU A 61 3.59 10.79 3.34
N VAL A 62 3.24 11.61 2.35
CA VAL A 62 3.67 13.02 2.26
C VAL A 62 3.09 13.82 3.43
N TYR A 63 1.78 13.71 3.70
CA TYR A 63 1.17 14.45 4.79
C TYR A 63 1.65 14.00 6.16
N ALA A 64 2.02 12.74 6.35
CA ALA A 64 2.66 12.29 7.60
C ALA A 64 3.93 13.10 7.93
N GLN A 65 4.62 13.65 6.93
CA GLN A 65 5.82 14.48 7.09
C GLN A 65 5.57 15.99 6.97
N ALA A 66 4.40 16.42 6.49
CA ALA A 66 4.08 17.82 6.20
C ALA A 66 3.80 18.61 7.48
N ARG A 67 4.76 19.46 7.88
CA ARG A 67 4.67 20.27 9.13
C ARG A 67 3.76 21.50 8.99
N ASP A 68 3.55 21.95 7.77
CA ASP A 68 2.69 23.08 7.40
C ASP A 68 1.20 22.69 7.32
N ALA A 69 0.87 21.40 7.36
CA ALA A 69 -0.50 20.89 7.34
C ALA A 69 -0.80 20.02 8.59
N PRO A 70 -0.75 20.58 9.82
CA PRO A 70 -0.78 19.80 11.06
C PRO A 70 -2.05 18.95 11.25
N THR A 71 -3.21 19.39 10.73
CA THR A 71 -4.45 18.61 10.80
C THR A 71 -4.41 17.38 9.89
N LYS A 72 -4.01 17.56 8.62
CA LYS A 72 -3.80 16.45 7.67
C LYS A 72 -2.68 15.52 8.13
N GLN A 73 -1.61 16.07 8.72
CA GLN A 73 -0.52 15.28 9.29
C GLN A 73 -1.02 14.33 10.39
N ARG A 74 -1.83 14.83 11.34
CA ARG A 74 -2.41 13.97 12.38
C ARG A 74 -3.29 12.87 11.80
N ALA A 75 -4.14 13.20 10.82
CA ALA A 75 -4.99 12.22 10.15
C ALA A 75 -4.17 11.16 9.39
N ALA A 76 -3.15 11.58 8.65
CA ALA A 76 -2.25 10.67 7.93
C ALA A 76 -1.51 9.72 8.89
N LEU A 77 -0.96 10.25 9.98
CA LEU A 77 -0.30 9.44 11.02
C LEU A 77 -1.27 8.45 11.67
N ALA A 78 -2.52 8.84 11.91
CA ALA A 78 -3.55 7.95 12.45
C ALA A 78 -3.89 6.80 11.49
N VAL A 79 -3.98 7.07 10.18
CA VAL A 79 -4.17 6.04 9.16
C VAL A 79 -2.99 5.07 9.14
N LEU A 80 -1.76 5.58 9.06
CA LEU A 80 -0.56 4.74 9.00
C LEU A 80 -0.41 3.87 10.25
N LYS A 81 -0.62 4.44 11.43
CA LYS A 81 -0.57 3.71 12.70
C LYS A 81 -1.59 2.56 12.72
N ARG A 82 -2.85 2.84 12.37
CA ARG A 82 -3.90 1.82 12.33
C ARG A 82 -3.56 0.68 11.36
N LEU A 83 -3.11 1.02 10.15
CA LEU A 83 -2.79 0.02 9.13
C LEU A 83 -1.57 -0.81 9.49
N TYR A 84 -0.60 -0.21 10.19
CA TYR A 84 0.55 -0.95 10.68
C TYR A 84 0.17 -1.92 11.80
N GLU A 85 -0.57 -1.45 12.81
CA GLU A 85 -1.01 -2.29 13.94
C GLU A 85 -1.92 -3.44 13.50
N GLY A 86 -2.71 -3.25 12.44
CA GLY A 86 -3.55 -4.29 11.84
C GLY A 86 -2.84 -5.23 10.85
N ALA A 87 -1.58 -4.94 10.47
CA ALA A 87 -0.87 -5.64 9.38
C ALA A 87 -1.65 -5.65 8.05
N ASP A 88 -2.47 -4.63 7.79
CA ASP A 88 -3.38 -4.53 6.64
C ASP A 88 -2.88 -3.54 5.56
N GLY A 89 -1.82 -2.79 5.84
CA GLY A 89 -1.31 -1.75 4.96
C GLY A 89 -0.45 -2.29 3.80
N VAL A 90 -0.74 -1.81 2.59
CA VAL A 90 0.00 -2.16 1.37
C VAL A 90 0.45 -0.91 0.64
N LEU A 91 1.69 -0.93 0.15
CA LEU A 91 2.32 0.09 -0.67
C LEU A 91 2.76 -0.51 -2.02
N SER A 92 3.10 0.35 -2.98
CA SER A 92 3.84 -0.08 -4.17
C SER A 92 5.19 0.63 -4.29
N THR A 93 6.07 0.06 -5.11
CA THR A 93 7.34 0.71 -5.48
C THR A 93 7.13 2.07 -6.15
N GLN A 94 6.00 2.32 -6.82
CA GLN A 94 5.68 3.64 -7.37
C GLN A 94 5.43 4.65 -6.26
N VAL A 95 4.62 4.29 -5.25
CA VAL A 95 4.34 5.16 -4.10
C VAL A 95 5.63 5.57 -3.38
N LEU A 96 6.56 4.63 -3.17
CA LEU A 96 7.86 4.94 -2.55
C LEU A 96 8.72 5.88 -3.40
N GLN A 97 8.73 5.71 -4.73
CA GLN A 97 9.46 6.58 -5.65
C GLN A 97 8.91 8.01 -5.64
N GLU A 98 7.57 8.14 -5.68
CA GLU A 98 6.91 9.44 -5.63
C GLU A 98 7.11 10.13 -4.28
N TYR A 99 7.02 9.38 -3.18
CA TYR A 99 7.35 9.87 -1.84
C TYR A 99 8.77 10.45 -1.82
N CYS A 100 9.78 9.72 -2.30
CA CYS A 100 11.16 10.23 -2.34
C CYS A 100 11.27 11.55 -3.12
N ASN A 101 10.66 11.61 -4.30
CA ASN A 101 10.70 12.80 -5.14
C ASN A 101 10.03 14.00 -4.45
N VAL A 102 8.87 13.81 -3.82
CA VAL A 102 8.14 14.86 -3.10
C VAL A 102 8.86 15.28 -1.82
N ALA A 103 9.31 14.31 -1.02
CA ALA A 103 10.00 14.55 0.24
C ALA A 103 11.30 15.36 0.05
N LEU A 104 12.08 15.05 -0.98
CA LEU A 104 13.33 15.75 -1.28
C LEU A 104 13.10 17.11 -1.93
N LYS A 105 12.18 17.22 -2.91
CA LYS A 105 12.01 18.47 -3.69
C LYS A 105 11.05 19.45 -3.05
N LYS A 106 9.87 18.99 -2.61
CA LYS A 106 8.81 19.85 -2.09
C LYS A 106 8.95 20.06 -0.58
N LEU A 107 9.10 18.98 0.19
CA LEU A 107 9.24 19.07 1.65
C LEU A 107 10.67 19.45 2.10
N ARG A 108 11.65 19.34 1.19
CA ARG A 108 13.08 19.64 1.44
C ARG A 108 13.62 18.91 2.69
N LEU A 109 13.16 17.67 2.90
CA LEU A 109 13.64 16.86 4.01
C LEU A 109 15.11 16.46 3.77
N PRO A 110 15.93 16.37 4.83
CA PRO A 110 17.27 15.82 4.73
C PRO A 110 17.23 14.38 4.20
N VAL A 111 18.18 14.00 3.32
CA VAL A 111 18.25 12.64 2.73
C VAL A 111 18.25 11.55 3.80
N GLN A 112 18.93 11.76 4.93
CA GLN A 112 18.95 10.79 6.03
C GLN A 112 17.57 10.59 6.66
N GLN A 113 16.77 11.66 6.76
CA GLN A 113 15.39 11.53 7.22
C GLN A 113 14.55 10.76 6.21
N VAL A 114 14.69 11.03 4.91
CA VAL A 114 13.96 10.30 3.85
C VAL A 114 14.31 8.81 3.86
N ARG A 115 15.60 8.46 4.03
CA ARG A 115 16.04 7.07 4.17
C ARG A 115 15.41 6.39 5.38
N ALA A 116 15.46 7.02 6.56
CA ALA A 116 14.83 6.47 7.76
C ALA A 116 13.32 6.27 7.60
N GLN A 117 12.63 7.12 6.82
CA GLN A 117 11.20 6.90 6.52
C GLN A 117 10.97 5.74 5.54
N LEU A 118 11.85 5.52 4.56
CA LEU A 118 11.77 4.34 3.71
C LEU A 118 11.93 3.05 4.51
N ASP A 119 12.91 2.99 5.42
CA ASP A 119 13.13 1.82 6.29
C ASP A 119 11.86 1.47 7.10
N LEU A 120 11.10 2.49 7.51
CA LEU A 120 9.80 2.34 8.19
C LEU A 120 8.69 1.90 7.25
N TYR A 121 8.59 2.48 6.05
CA TYR A 121 7.55 2.14 5.07
C TYR A 121 7.74 0.73 4.49
N GLU A 122 8.96 0.23 4.45
CA GLU A 122 9.27 -1.16 4.07
C GLU A 122 8.80 -2.19 5.09
N GLN A 123 8.30 -1.77 6.27
CA GLN A 123 7.63 -2.65 7.22
C GLN A 123 6.17 -2.98 6.81
N PHE A 124 5.60 -2.22 5.88
CA PHE A 124 4.37 -2.62 5.19
C PHE A 124 4.68 -3.62 4.08
N GLU A 125 3.66 -4.32 3.58
CA GLU A 125 3.83 -5.05 2.34
C GLU A 125 4.05 -4.07 1.18
N VAL A 126 5.14 -4.27 0.42
CA VAL A 126 5.45 -3.46 -0.76
C VAL A 126 5.38 -4.31 -2.01
N ILE A 127 4.40 -4.03 -2.87
CA ILE A 127 4.29 -4.69 -4.18
C ILE A 127 5.12 -3.96 -5.24
N ARG A 128 5.69 -4.74 -6.17
CA ARG A 128 6.44 -4.18 -7.31
C ARG A 128 5.48 -3.82 -8.44
N VAL A 129 5.60 -2.61 -8.96
CA VAL A 129 4.90 -2.24 -10.20
C VAL A 129 5.55 -2.99 -11.38
N THR A 130 4.79 -3.88 -12.00
CA THR A 130 5.24 -4.70 -13.13
C THR A 130 4.66 -4.20 -14.46
N PRO A 131 5.20 -4.59 -15.63
CA PRO A 131 4.60 -4.29 -16.92
C PRO A 131 3.14 -4.75 -17.06
N ALA A 132 2.73 -5.80 -16.33
CA ALA A 132 1.33 -6.25 -16.30
C ALA A 132 0.44 -5.22 -15.59
N ILE A 133 0.87 -4.72 -14.43
CA ILE A 133 0.15 -3.68 -13.67
C ILE A 133 0.06 -2.39 -14.50
N ILE A 134 1.13 -2.04 -15.22
CA ILE A 134 1.16 -0.87 -16.11
C ILE A 134 0.08 -0.97 -17.21
N ARG A 135 -0.10 -2.15 -17.82
CA ARG A 135 -1.15 -2.36 -18.83
C ARG A 135 -2.54 -2.21 -18.23
N VAL A 136 -2.79 -2.80 -17.05
CA VAL A 136 -4.06 -2.62 -16.33
C VAL A 136 -4.30 -1.14 -16.01
N GLY A 137 -3.26 -0.41 -15.58
CA GLY A 137 -3.35 1.03 -15.34
C GLY A 137 -3.69 1.82 -16.61
N LEU A 138 -3.15 1.44 -17.77
CA LEU A 138 -3.49 2.05 -19.05
C LEU A 138 -4.96 1.80 -19.43
N ASP A 139 -5.44 0.57 -19.24
CA ASP A 139 -6.84 0.20 -19.49
C ASP A 139 -7.80 0.96 -18.56
N LEU A 140 -7.43 1.12 -17.28
CA LEU A 140 -8.19 1.92 -16.31
C LEU A 140 -8.20 3.40 -16.68
N HIS A 141 -7.07 3.97 -17.10
CA HIS A 141 -6.97 5.35 -17.57
C HIS A 141 -7.95 5.61 -18.72
N GLN A 142 -7.98 4.72 -19.71
CA GLN A 142 -8.87 4.82 -20.87
C GLN A 142 -10.35 4.70 -20.49
N THR A 143 -10.69 3.83 -19.54
CA THR A 143 -12.09 3.52 -19.20
C THR A 143 -12.70 4.41 -18.12
N ARG A 144 -11.88 5.05 -17.28
CA ARG A 144 -12.33 5.83 -16.12
C ARG A 144 -12.02 7.32 -16.19
N SER A 145 -11.29 7.78 -17.20
CA SER A 145 -10.93 9.19 -17.39
C SER A 145 -10.20 9.82 -16.19
N VAL A 146 -9.51 9.01 -15.37
CA VAL A 146 -8.57 9.45 -14.32
C VAL A 146 -7.18 9.63 -14.91
N SER A 147 -6.25 10.32 -14.26
CA SER A 147 -4.87 10.40 -14.77
C SER A 147 -4.21 9.01 -14.79
N PHE A 148 -3.19 8.83 -15.64
CA PHE A 148 -2.48 7.55 -15.73
C PHE A 148 -1.81 7.14 -14.40
N TYR A 149 -1.28 8.10 -13.63
CA TYR A 149 -0.66 7.80 -12.34
C TYR A 149 -1.69 7.35 -11.29
N GLU A 150 -2.85 7.99 -11.24
CA GLU A 150 -3.97 7.54 -10.40
C GLU A 150 -4.48 6.17 -10.82
N ALA A 151 -4.61 5.93 -12.13
CA ALA A 151 -4.98 4.63 -12.67
C ALA A 151 -3.96 3.54 -12.29
N LEU A 152 -2.67 3.87 -12.26
CA LEU A 152 -1.60 2.95 -11.86
C LEU A 152 -1.66 2.60 -10.36
N ILE A 153 -2.02 3.57 -9.51
CA ILE A 153 -2.29 3.34 -8.08
C ILE A 153 -3.47 2.38 -7.92
N LEU A 154 -4.57 2.62 -8.63
CA LEU A 154 -5.75 1.74 -8.61
C LEU A 154 -5.42 0.33 -9.10
N ALA A 155 -4.69 0.20 -10.20
CA ALA A 155 -4.24 -1.10 -10.73
C ALA A 155 -3.34 -1.84 -9.72
N SER A 156 -2.48 -1.11 -9.01
CA SER A 156 -1.63 -1.66 -7.95
C SER A 156 -2.47 -2.15 -6.77
N ALA A 157 -3.44 -1.36 -6.31
CA ALA A 157 -4.36 -1.74 -5.24
C ALA A 157 -5.18 -3.00 -5.60
N GLN A 158 -5.70 -3.06 -6.83
CA GLN A 158 -6.42 -4.24 -7.34
C GLN A 158 -5.53 -5.47 -7.39
N THR A 159 -4.30 -5.34 -7.91
CA THR A 159 -3.36 -6.45 -8.03
C THR A 159 -2.92 -6.97 -6.66
N ALA A 160 -2.81 -6.09 -5.66
CA ALA A 160 -2.56 -6.46 -4.28
C ALA A 160 -3.79 -7.08 -3.59
N GLY A 161 -4.96 -7.13 -4.22
CA GLY A 161 -6.19 -7.61 -3.57
C GLY A 161 -6.67 -6.69 -2.44
N CYS A 162 -6.34 -5.40 -2.49
CA CYS A 162 -6.82 -4.43 -1.51
C CYS A 162 -8.30 -4.10 -1.76
N GLY A 163 -9.10 -4.06 -0.69
CA GLY A 163 -10.51 -3.64 -0.75
C GLY A 163 -10.70 -2.12 -0.57
N VAL A 164 -9.67 -1.44 -0.07
CA VAL A 164 -9.69 0.01 0.21
C VAL A 164 -8.44 0.67 -0.35
N LEU A 165 -8.58 1.88 -0.88
CA LEU A 165 -7.49 2.78 -1.26
C LEU A 165 -7.63 4.09 -0.48
N PHE A 166 -6.59 4.44 0.30
CA PHE A 166 -6.49 5.76 0.94
C PHE A 166 -5.82 6.75 0.01
N SER A 167 -6.61 7.64 -0.61
CA SER A 167 -6.14 8.65 -1.57
C SER A 167 -6.93 9.95 -1.41
N GLU A 168 -6.26 11.09 -1.60
CA GLU A 168 -6.88 12.42 -1.58
C GLU A 168 -7.37 12.84 -2.98
N ASP A 169 -6.60 12.53 -4.02
CA ASP A 169 -6.79 13.06 -5.37
C ASP A 169 -7.93 12.35 -6.12
N LEU A 170 -8.28 11.14 -5.68
CA LEU A 170 -9.36 10.34 -6.24
C LEU A 170 -10.72 10.64 -5.59
N ASN A 171 -11.80 10.48 -6.37
CA ASN A 171 -13.17 10.68 -5.91
C ASN A 171 -13.52 9.74 -4.73
N THR A 172 -13.78 10.33 -3.57
CA THR A 172 -14.13 9.59 -2.35
C THR A 172 -15.48 8.89 -2.49
N GLY A 173 -15.57 7.65 -2.02
CA GLY A 173 -16.81 6.87 -2.06
C GLY A 173 -17.04 6.11 -3.37
N GLU A 174 -16.24 6.37 -4.41
CA GLU A 174 -16.26 5.57 -5.63
C GLU A 174 -15.64 4.18 -5.38
N VAL A 175 -16.20 3.17 -6.05
CA VAL A 175 -15.66 1.80 -6.07
C VAL A 175 -15.20 1.47 -7.48
N ILE A 176 -13.90 1.30 -7.67
CA ILE A 176 -13.30 1.02 -8.98
C ILE A 176 -12.67 -0.37 -8.95
N GLY A 177 -13.25 -1.30 -9.73
CA GLY A 177 -12.82 -2.70 -9.81
C GLY A 177 -12.67 -3.38 -8.44
N GLY A 178 -13.64 -3.16 -7.56
CA GLY A 178 -13.69 -3.74 -6.21
C GLY A 178 -12.92 -2.97 -5.13
N VAL A 179 -12.19 -1.91 -5.49
CA VAL A 179 -11.45 -1.07 -4.54
C VAL A 179 -12.28 0.16 -4.19
N ARG A 180 -12.61 0.33 -2.90
CA ARG A 180 -13.28 1.52 -2.40
C ARG A 180 -12.27 2.64 -2.12
N ILE A 181 -12.49 3.82 -2.69
CA ILE A 181 -11.65 5.00 -2.44
C ILE A 181 -12.13 5.72 -1.19
N VAL A 182 -11.19 6.04 -0.29
CA VAL A 182 -11.43 6.76 0.96
C VAL A 182 -10.43 7.90 1.07
N ASN A 183 -10.90 9.15 1.07
CA ASN A 183 -10.07 10.29 1.42
C ASN A 183 -10.05 10.47 2.95
N PRO A 184 -8.89 10.25 3.61
CA PRO A 184 -8.78 10.38 5.06
C PRO A 184 -8.81 11.84 5.55
N PHE A 185 -8.93 12.80 4.62
CA PHE A 185 -8.90 14.23 4.90
C PHE A 185 -10.22 14.94 4.57
N ALA A 186 -11.27 14.21 4.17
CA ALA A 186 -12.53 14.79 3.69
C ALA A 186 -13.28 15.62 4.75
N ASP A 187 -13.15 15.29 6.03
CA ASP A 187 -13.86 15.92 7.15
C ASP A 187 -12.98 16.89 7.98
N LEU A 188 -11.84 17.34 7.43
CA LEU A 188 -10.82 18.13 8.15
C LEU A 188 -10.87 19.65 7.91
#